data_AF-C4JQ50-F1
#
_entry.id   AF-C4JQ50-F1
#
_cell.length_a   1.000
_cell.length_b   1.000
_cell.length_c   1.000
_cell.angle_alpha   90.00
_cell.angle_beta   90.00
_cell.angle_gamma   90.00
#
_symmetry.space_group_name_H-M   'P 1'
#
loop_
_entity.id
_entity.type
_entity.pdbx_description
1 polymer ?
#
loop_
_entity_poly.entity_id
_entity_poly.type
_entity_poly.pdbx_seq_one_letter_code
_entity_poly.pdbx_strand_id
1 'polypeptide(L)'
;MSTDPALTPLHQKLFEEGLKVRREVVGNEYVDRALAGGSTEFSRAGQELVTEFCWGAPELAVHIRGAINNGLTEVEIREAILHATTYCGVPAGVDAMKTAERVLNEMEEKGEHKRELGKRVA
;
A
#
# COMPACT_ATOMS: atom_id res chain seq x y z
N MET A 1 14.26 -9.14 -4.14
CA MET A 1 13.82 -8.07 -5.06
C MET A 1 14.49 -8.27 -6.41
N SER A 2 13.95 -7.69 -7.48
CA SER A 2 14.60 -7.76 -8.79
C SER A 2 16.01 -7.16 -8.73
N THR A 3 16.97 -7.76 -9.42
CA THR A 3 18.33 -7.23 -9.56
C THR A 3 18.51 -6.42 -10.84
N ASP A 4 17.41 -6.13 -11.55
CA ASP A 4 17.42 -5.31 -12.75
C ASP A 4 17.87 -3.87 -12.40
N PRO A 5 18.99 -3.38 -12.97
CA PRO A 5 19.48 -2.03 -12.71
C PRO A 5 18.44 -0.94 -13.02
N ALA A 6 17.53 -1.17 -13.97
CA ALA A 6 16.46 -0.23 -14.32
C ALA A 6 15.47 0.01 -13.17
N LEU A 7 15.36 -0.94 -12.23
CA LEU A 7 14.46 -0.84 -11.07
C LEU A 7 15.12 -0.24 -9.83
N THR A 8 16.44 -0.02 -9.84
CA THR A 8 17.18 0.58 -8.70
C THR A 8 16.54 1.86 -8.17
N PRO A 9 16.13 2.84 -9.01
CA PRO A 9 15.49 4.07 -8.51
C PRO A 9 14.15 3.82 -7.82
N LEU A 10 13.41 2.80 -8.28
CA LEU A 10 12.14 2.40 -7.66
C LEU A 10 12.37 1.77 -6.29
N HIS A 11 13.34 0.86 -6.18
CA HIS A 11 13.74 0.23 -4.91
C HIS A 11 14.10 1.28 -3.86
N GLN A 12 14.96 2.24 -4.23
CA GLN A 12 15.35 3.32 -3.32
C GLN A 12 14.14 4.15 -2.86
N LYS A 13 13.28 4.56 -3.79
CA LYS A 13 12.09 5.36 -3.46
C LYS A 13 11.14 4.61 -2.51
N LEU A 14 10.84 3.34 -2.81
CA LEU A 14 9.96 2.53 -1.97
C LEU A 14 10.57 2.30 -0.59
N PHE A 15 11.88 2.07 -0.50
CA PHE A 15 12.55 1.86 0.78
C PHE A 15 12.50 3.12 1.64
N GLU A 16 12.75 4.30 1.05
CA GLU A 16 12.69 5.59 1.73
C GLU A 16 11.28 5.94 2.22
N GLU A 17 10.25 5.79 1.39
CA GLU A 17 8.86 5.99 1.82
C GLU A 17 8.47 4.96 2.89
N GLY A 18 8.90 3.71 2.71
CA GLY A 18 8.60 2.64 3.64
C GLY A 18 9.22 2.83 5.01
N LEU A 19 10.44 3.36 5.07
CA LEU A 19 11.06 3.70 6.35
C LEU A 19 10.26 4.75 7.12
N LYS A 20 9.64 5.73 6.45
CA LYS A 20 8.82 6.76 7.13
C LYS A 20 7.62 6.10 7.81
N VAL A 21 6.83 5.35 7.04
CA VAL A 21 5.62 4.67 7.55
C VAL A 21 5.99 3.65 8.62
N ARG A 22 7.03 2.84 8.38
CA ARG A 22 7.52 1.84 9.34
C ARG A 22 7.91 2.50 10.67
N ARG A 23 8.59 3.65 10.65
CA ARG A 23 8.96 4.40 11.85
C ARG A 23 7.75 4.98 12.58
N GLU A 24 6.75 5.47 11.85
CA GLU A 24 5.50 5.95 12.45
C GLU A 24 4.75 4.85 13.19
N VAL A 25 4.75 3.62 12.66
CA VAL A 25 3.99 2.51 13.24
C VAL A 25 4.71 1.82 14.39
N VAL A 26 5.98 1.44 14.20
CA VAL A 26 6.72 0.64 15.20
C VAL A 26 7.77 1.44 15.99
N GLY A 27 7.99 2.70 15.64
CA GLY A 27 8.89 3.61 16.35
C GLY A 27 10.35 3.56 15.87
N ASN A 28 11.04 4.70 16.00
CA ASN A 28 12.42 4.87 15.55
C ASN A 28 13.40 3.86 16.16
N GLU A 29 13.36 3.70 17.49
CA GLU A 29 14.28 2.81 18.20
C GLU A 29 14.13 1.34 17.76
N TYR A 30 12.89 0.90 17.48
CA TYR A 30 12.65 -0.44 16.96
C TYR A 30 13.26 -0.60 15.58
N VAL A 31 13.04 0.37 14.69
CA VAL A 31 13.55 0.34 13.32
C VAL A 31 15.08 0.35 13.31
N ASP A 32 15.71 1.21 14.10
CA ASP A 32 17.17 1.31 14.18
C ASP A 32 17.79 0.00 14.68
N ARG A 33 17.21 -0.60 15.74
CA ARG A 33 17.63 -1.92 16.23
C ARG A 33 17.43 -3.01 15.19
N ALA A 34 16.30 -3.01 14.47
CA ALA A 34 16.00 -4.03 13.46
C ALA A 34 16.96 -3.94 12.26
N LEU A 35 17.30 -2.73 11.81
CA LEU A 35 18.25 -2.52 10.72
C LEU A 35 19.69 -2.85 11.15
N ALA A 36 20.07 -2.53 12.40
CA ALA A 36 21.38 -2.89 12.94
C ALA A 36 21.53 -4.42 13.17
N GLY A 37 20.47 -5.07 13.68
CA GLY A 37 20.44 -6.50 13.98
C GLY A 37 20.19 -7.40 12.76
N GLY A 38 19.59 -6.87 11.69
CA GLY A 38 19.34 -7.56 10.41
C GLY A 38 20.54 -7.55 9.46
N SER A 39 21.75 -7.31 9.95
CA SER A 39 22.94 -6.94 9.18
C SER A 39 23.65 -8.09 8.44
N THR A 40 23.15 -9.33 8.51
CA THR A 40 23.63 -10.37 7.59
C THR A 40 23.08 -10.11 6.19
N GLU A 41 23.81 -10.52 5.16
CA GLU A 41 23.34 -10.43 3.77
C GLU A 41 21.99 -11.14 3.57
N PHE A 42 21.82 -12.32 4.21
CA PHE A 42 20.58 -13.10 4.17
C PHE A 42 19.39 -12.34 4.78
N SER A 43 19.57 -11.73 5.96
CA SER A 43 18.48 -11.01 6.64
C SER A 43 18.19 -9.65 6.01
N ARG A 44 19.20 -9.00 5.42
CA ARG A 44 19.06 -7.67 4.81
C ARG A 44 18.07 -7.68 3.65
N ALA A 45 18.14 -8.68 2.77
CA ALA A 45 17.20 -8.82 1.66
C ALA A 45 15.74 -8.90 2.12
N GLY A 46 15.48 -9.54 3.27
CA GLY A 46 14.15 -9.59 3.88
C GLY A 46 13.73 -8.25 4.49
N GLN A 47 14.66 -7.52 5.13
CA GLN A 47 14.38 -6.18 5.68
C GLN A 47 14.06 -5.17 4.58
N GLU A 48 14.80 -5.20 3.47
CA GLU A 48 14.57 -4.36 2.29
C GLU A 48 13.21 -4.69 1.67
N LEU A 49 12.93 -5.97 1.41
CA LEU A 49 11.63 -6.40 0.88
C LEU A 49 10.47 -5.93 1.74
N VAL A 50 10.51 -6.18 3.06
CA VAL A 50 9.43 -5.78 3.96
C VAL A 50 9.29 -4.27 3.98
N THR A 51 10.39 -3.53 4.08
CA THR A 51 10.38 -2.05 4.11
C THR A 51 9.78 -1.47 2.83
N GLU A 52 10.24 -1.94 1.66
CA GLU A 52 9.78 -1.45 0.36
C GLU A 52 8.33 -1.85 0.08
N PHE A 53 7.99 -3.12 0.27
CA PHE A 53 6.69 -3.67 -0.11
C PHE A 53 5.63 -3.28 0.92
N CYS A 54 5.79 -3.76 2.16
CA CYS A 54 4.76 -3.64 3.19
C CYS A 54 4.57 -2.22 3.74
N TRP A 55 5.58 -1.36 3.64
CA TRP A 55 5.53 -0.01 4.19
C TRP A 55 5.69 1.07 3.11
N GLY A 56 6.44 0.79 2.03
CA GLY A 56 6.80 1.75 1.00
C GLY A 56 5.82 1.89 -0.15
N ALA A 57 4.99 0.87 -0.36
CA ALA A 57 3.89 0.94 -1.30
C ALA A 57 2.57 1.24 -0.54
N PRO A 58 1.66 2.05 -1.11
CA PRO A 58 0.29 2.11 -0.62
C PRO A 58 -0.42 0.79 -0.95
N GLU A 59 -0.19 -0.24 -0.14
CA GLU A 59 -0.63 -1.63 -0.36
C GLU A 59 -2.11 -1.73 -0.72
N LEU A 60 -2.95 -1.00 0.01
CA LEU A 60 -4.39 -0.98 -0.27
C LEU A 60 -4.69 -0.48 -1.69
N ALA A 61 -3.94 0.49 -2.21
CA ALA A 61 -4.14 0.99 -3.57
C ALA A 61 -3.79 -0.08 -4.62
N VAL A 62 -2.72 -0.83 -4.41
CA VAL A 62 -2.33 -1.94 -5.29
C VAL A 62 -3.38 -3.05 -5.25
N HIS A 63 -3.85 -3.42 -4.06
CA HIS A 63 -4.89 -4.43 -3.90
C HIS A 63 -6.23 -4.03 -4.50
N ILE A 64 -6.60 -2.75 -4.48
CA ILE A 64 -7.82 -2.27 -5.12
C ILE A 64 -7.74 -2.38 -6.64
N ARG A 65 -6.59 -1.99 -7.24
CA ARG A 65 -6.35 -2.19 -8.68
C ARG A 65 -6.40 -3.68 -9.03
N GLY A 66 -5.77 -4.51 -8.20
CA GLY A 66 -5.82 -5.96 -8.34
C GLY A 66 -7.25 -6.52 -8.22
N ALA A 67 -8.06 -6.03 -7.30
CA ALA A 67 -9.44 -6.47 -7.10
C ALA A 67 -10.29 -6.22 -8.36
N ILE A 68 -10.26 -5.01 -8.92
CA ILE A 68 -10.95 -4.68 -10.18
C ILE A 68 -10.46 -5.57 -11.32
N ASN A 69 -9.14 -5.73 -11.48
CA ASN A 69 -8.56 -6.56 -12.54
C ASN A 69 -8.91 -8.06 -12.41
N ASN A 70 -9.32 -8.50 -11.21
CA ASN A 70 -9.80 -9.85 -10.95
C ASN A 70 -11.33 -9.97 -10.94
N GLY A 71 -12.06 -8.90 -11.30
CA GLY A 71 -13.50 -8.92 -11.53
C GLY A 71 -14.37 -8.56 -10.32
N LEU A 72 -13.79 -8.03 -9.24
CA LEU A 72 -14.60 -7.45 -8.15
C LEU A 72 -15.19 -6.11 -8.60
N THR A 73 -16.40 -5.84 -8.14
CA THR A 73 -17.12 -4.57 -8.34
C THR A 73 -16.67 -3.51 -7.33
N GLU A 74 -16.96 -2.23 -7.62
CA GLU A 74 -16.72 -1.16 -6.64
C GLU A 74 -17.53 -1.37 -5.37
N VAL A 75 -18.73 -1.95 -5.50
CA VAL A 75 -19.59 -2.27 -4.35
C VAL A 75 -18.92 -3.30 -3.45
N GLU A 76 -18.42 -4.40 -4.02
CA GLU A 76 -17.74 -5.45 -3.23
C GLU A 76 -16.49 -4.93 -2.51
N ILE A 77 -15.71 -4.07 -3.17
CA ILE A 77 -14.54 -3.42 -2.55
C ILE A 77 -14.97 -2.53 -1.38
N ARG A 78 -16.02 -1.72 -1.57
CA ARG A 78 -16.54 -0.84 -0.51
C ARG A 78 -17.11 -1.63 0.67
N GLU A 79 -17.87 -2.69 0.40
CA GLU A 79 -18.43 -3.55 1.44
C GLU A 79 -17.33 -4.28 2.22
N ALA A 80 -16.26 -4.72 1.56
CA ALA A 80 -15.10 -5.30 2.25
C ALA A 80 -14.43 -4.29 3.19
N ILE A 81 -14.26 -3.03 2.76
CA ILE A 81 -13.73 -1.95 3.60
C ILE A 81 -14.67 -1.66 4.78
N LEU A 82 -15.98 -1.57 4.54
CA LEU A 82 -16.97 -1.35 5.59
C LEU A 82 -16.98 -2.49 6.62
N HIS A 83 -16.88 -3.74 6.17
CA HIS A 83 -16.78 -4.89 7.06
C HIS A 83 -15.51 -4.83 7.93
N ALA A 84 -14.36 -4.54 7.32
CA ALA A 84 -13.09 -4.41 8.03
C ALA A 84 -13.10 -3.24 9.03
N THR A 85 -13.87 -2.18 8.76
CA THR A 85 -13.98 -1.00 9.63
C THR A 85 -14.45 -1.34 11.04
N THR A 86 -15.32 -2.35 11.20
CA THR A 86 -15.77 -2.81 12.53
C THR A 86 -14.62 -3.38 13.37
N TYR A 87 -13.62 -3.98 12.74
CA TYR A 87 -12.49 -4.60 13.42
C TYR A 87 -11.29 -3.66 13.57
N CYS A 88 -11.06 -2.80 12.58
CA CYS A 88 -9.89 -1.92 12.52
C CYS A 88 -10.18 -0.49 13.03
N GLY A 89 -11.45 -0.16 13.27
CA GLY A 89 -11.90 1.16 13.73
C GLY A 89 -12.24 2.12 12.58
N VAL A 90 -13.16 3.05 12.88
CA VAL A 90 -13.68 4.05 11.92
C VAL A 90 -12.57 4.90 11.26
N PRO A 91 -11.54 5.40 11.97
CA PRO A 91 -10.49 6.19 11.32
C PRO A 91 -9.77 5.43 10.19
N ALA A 92 -9.37 4.18 10.44
CA ALA A 92 -8.71 3.33 9.44
C ALA A 92 -9.66 3.03 8.26
N GLY A 93 -10.95 2.79 8.53
CA GLY A 93 -11.97 2.61 7.50
C GLY A 93 -12.16 3.83 6.59
N VAL A 94 -12.15 5.04 7.17
CA VAL A 94 -12.26 6.30 6.41
C VAL A 94 -11.05 6.50 5.51
N ASP A 95 -9.83 6.27 6.01
CA ASP A 95 -8.62 6.42 5.19
C ASP A 95 -8.51 5.33 4.12
N ALA A 96 -8.99 4.12 4.41
CA ALA A 96 -9.13 3.05 3.42
C ALA A 96 -10.11 3.45 2.30
N MET A 97 -11.26 4.03 2.66
CA MET A 97 -12.25 4.46 1.69
C MET A 97 -11.74 5.62 0.82
N LYS A 98 -11.03 6.60 1.41
CA LYS A 98 -10.36 7.67 0.64
C LYS A 98 -9.35 7.11 -0.36
N THR A 99 -8.58 6.09 0.06
CA THR A 99 -7.63 5.40 -0.82
C THR A 99 -8.35 4.71 -1.97
N ALA A 100 -9.48 4.03 -1.70
CA ALA A 100 -10.30 3.41 -2.71
C ALA A 100 -10.84 4.42 -3.73
N GLU A 101 -11.44 5.51 -3.28
CA GLU A 101 -11.96 6.55 -4.18
C GLU A 101 -10.86 7.16 -5.04
N ARG A 102 -9.71 7.49 -4.45
CA ARG A 102 -8.56 8.01 -5.20
C ARG A 102 -8.12 7.06 -6.31
N VAL A 103 -7.96 5.79 -5.98
CA VAL A 103 -7.50 4.76 -6.94
C VAL A 103 -8.51 4.52 -8.05
N LEU A 104 -9.79 4.39 -7.71
CA LEU A 104 -10.85 4.19 -8.69
C LEU A 104 -10.99 5.39 -9.64
N ASN A 105 -10.85 6.61 -9.12
CA ASN A 105 -10.79 7.83 -9.95
C ASN A 105 -9.58 7.82 -10.89
N GLU A 106 -8.38 7.52 -10.39
CA GLU A 106 -7.16 7.42 -11.20
C GLU A 106 -7.31 6.36 -12.31
N MET A 107 -7.95 5.22 -12.01
CA MET A 107 -8.21 4.17 -13.00
C MET A 107 -9.18 4.64 -14.09
N GLU A 108 -10.23 5.38 -13.73
CA GLU A 108 -11.17 5.96 -14.70
C GLU A 108 -10.51 7.01 -15.59
N GLU A 109 -9.71 7.90 -15.01
CA GLU A 109 -8.98 8.92 -15.77
C GLU A 109 -8.02 8.31 -16.81
N LYS A 110 -7.47 7.14 -16.51
CA LYS A 110 -6.60 6.38 -17.43
C LYS A 110 -7.36 5.47 -18.39
N GLY A 111 -8.68 5.36 -18.26
CA GLY A 111 -9.50 4.43 -19.04
C GLY A 111 -9.30 2.95 -18.69
N GLU A 112 -8.73 2.66 -17.52
CA GLU A 112 -8.47 1.30 -17.02
C GLU A 112 -9.74 0.66 -16.42
N HIS A 113 -10.67 1.48 -15.90
CA HIS A 113 -11.93 1.04 -15.29
C HIS A 113 -13.01 2.11 -15.49
N LYS A 114 -14.26 1.73 -15.71
CA LYS A 114 -15.37 2.69 -15.78
C LYS A 114 -16.04 2.76 -14.40
N ARG A 115 -16.18 3.96 -13.83
CA ARG A 115 -16.80 4.08 -12.50
C ARG A 115 -18.22 3.53 -12.47
N GLU A 116 -18.47 2.64 -11.51
CA GLU A 116 -19.80 2.07 -11.26
C GLU A 116 -20.64 2.98 -10.35
N LEU A 117 -20.00 3.53 -9.32
CA LEU A 117 -20.69 4.29 -8.25
C LEU A 117 -20.57 5.80 -8.42
N GLY A 118 -20.16 6.26 -9.61
CA GLY A 118 -19.98 7.66 -9.99
C GLY A 118 -18.86 8.37 -9.24
N LYS A 119 -18.48 9.56 -9.73
CA LYS A 119 -17.54 10.45 -9.00
C LYS A 119 -18.25 11.04 -7.79
N ARG A 120 -17.94 10.58 -6.58
CA ARG A 120 -18.31 11.34 -5.38
C ARG A 120 -17.37 12.54 -5.29
N VAL A 121 -17.96 13.73 -5.26
CA VAL A 121 -17.26 15.00 -5.06
C VAL A 121 -16.59 14.93 -3.68
N ALA A 122 -15.28 15.22 -3.66
CA ALA A 122 -14.47 15.27 -2.44
C ALA A 122 -14.98 16.33 -1.46
#